data_AF-A0A2P4PUK2-F1
#
_entry.id   AF-A0A2P4PUK2-F1
#
_cell.length_a   1.000
_cell.length_b   1.000
_cell.length_c   1.000
_cell.angle_alpha   90.00
_cell.angle_beta   90.00
_cell.angle_gamma   90.00
#
_symmetry.space_group_name_H-M   'P 1'
#
loop_
_entity.id
_entity.type
_entity.pdbx_description
1 polymer ?
#
loop_
_entity_poly.entity_id
_entity_poly.type
_entity_poly.pdbx_seq_one_letter_code
_entity_poly.pdbx_strand_id
1 'polypeptide(L)'
;MDEIKLSDDVFEQIKDFKHCNLTEEQKSLIDKLITDKKLKERYEYNGLCKICKQFNTSSYYCHPCVSNHFQQNFKNWTSGNHVVDEFIQKAQLKAKDEDNIIEWIEYDKFENVEYLAKGGFGTTFKAVWKDGPKVALKCLHNSQDITADFLKK
;
A
#
# COMPACT_ATOMS: atom_id res chain seq x y z
N MET A 1 0.83 11.89 16.80
CA MET A 1 -0.61 12.06 16.52
C MET A 1 -1.25 10.79 17.02
N ASP A 2 -1.93 10.84 18.16
CA ASP A 2 -2.44 9.64 18.81
C ASP A 2 -3.42 8.92 17.87
N GLU A 3 -3.18 7.63 17.66
CA GLU A 3 -4.00 6.79 16.81
C GLU A 3 -5.37 6.62 17.48
N ILE A 4 -6.40 7.29 16.96
CA ILE A 4 -7.74 7.18 17.52
C ILE A 4 -8.31 5.80 17.17
N LYS A 5 -8.48 4.95 18.19
CA LYS A 5 -9.07 3.61 18.11
C LYS A 5 -10.34 3.56 18.95
N LEU A 6 -11.30 2.74 18.52
CA LEU A 6 -12.46 2.40 19.35
C LEU A 6 -12.02 1.45 20.47
N SER A 7 -12.81 1.37 21.54
CA SER A 7 -12.58 0.34 22.57
C SER A 7 -12.77 -1.05 21.97
N ASP A 8 -12.09 -2.05 22.55
CA ASP A 8 -12.20 -3.44 22.11
C ASP A 8 -13.66 -3.94 22.16
N ASP A 9 -14.41 -3.58 23.20
CA ASP A 9 -15.83 -3.94 23.35
C ASP A 9 -16.72 -3.40 22.21
N VAL A 10 -16.43 -2.18 21.74
CA VAL A 10 -17.17 -1.58 20.61
C VAL A 10 -16.76 -2.25 19.31
N PHE A 11 -15.45 -2.45 19.10
CA PHE A 11 -14.93 -3.16 17.94
C PHE A 11 -15.55 -4.55 17.80
N GLU A 12 -15.58 -5.35 18.85
CA GLU A 12 -16.12 -6.71 18.83
C GLU A 12 -17.60 -6.77 18.42
N GLN A 13 -18.39 -5.73 18.73
CA GLN A 13 -19.80 -5.65 18.36
C GLN A 13 -20.02 -5.31 16.88
N ILE A 14 -19.08 -4.60 16.24
CA ILE A 14 -19.28 -4.03 14.88
C ILE A 14 -18.26 -4.51 13.84
N LYS A 15 -17.28 -5.34 14.23
CA LYS A 15 -16.17 -5.80 13.36
C LYS A 15 -16.62 -6.58 12.11
N ASP A 16 -17.78 -7.21 12.17
CA ASP A 16 -18.33 -8.03 11.10
C ASP A 16 -19.36 -7.30 10.23
N PHE A 17 -19.67 -6.05 10.56
CA PHE A 17 -20.58 -5.24 9.77
C PHE A 17 -19.91 -4.77 8.49
N LYS A 18 -20.68 -4.77 7.39
CA LYS A 18 -20.26 -4.17 6.13
C LYS A 18 -20.57 -2.68 6.18
N HIS A 19 -19.57 -1.86 6.47
CA HIS A 19 -19.72 -0.39 6.57
C HIS A 19 -20.41 0.24 5.34
N CYS A 20 -20.18 -0.30 4.14
CA CYS A 20 -20.80 0.16 2.90
C CYS A 20 -22.27 -0.27 2.70
N ASN A 21 -22.80 -1.16 3.56
CA ASN A 21 -24.15 -1.71 3.44
C ASN A 21 -24.75 -2.06 4.80
N LEU A 22 -24.85 -1.05 5.67
CA LEU A 22 -25.42 -1.19 7.01
C LEU A 22 -26.96 -1.23 6.96
N THR A 23 -27.58 -2.15 7.70
CA THR A 23 -29.03 -2.15 7.95
C THR A 23 -29.42 -1.02 8.90
N GLU A 24 -30.70 -0.65 8.95
CA GLU A 24 -31.19 0.37 9.90
C GLU A 24 -30.94 -0.01 11.37
N GLU A 25 -31.02 -1.31 11.70
CA GLU A 25 -30.68 -1.82 13.02
C GLU A 25 -29.17 -1.66 13.33
N GLN A 26 -28.30 -1.98 12.37
CA GLN A 26 -26.85 -1.81 12.52
C GLN A 26 -26.47 -0.33 12.66
N LYS A 27 -27.08 0.56 11.87
CA LYS A 27 -26.90 2.02 11.99
C LYS A 27 -27.31 2.51 13.38
N SER A 28 -28.49 2.09 13.86
CA SER A 28 -28.96 2.46 15.20
C SER A 28 -28.04 1.95 16.31
N LEU A 29 -27.44 0.77 16.16
CA LEU A 29 -26.45 0.27 17.10
C LEU A 29 -25.16 1.09 17.06
N ILE A 30 -24.65 1.40 15.87
CA ILE A 30 -23.46 2.24 15.70
C ILE A 30 -23.67 3.63 16.31
N ASP A 31 -24.82 4.25 16.09
CA ASP A 31 -25.18 5.56 16.68
C ASP A 31 -25.14 5.54 18.21
N LYS A 32 -25.44 4.39 18.84
CA LYS A 32 -25.35 4.22 20.30
C LYS A 32 -23.93 3.96 20.78
N LEU A 33 -23.14 3.21 20.01
CA LEU A 33 -21.78 2.80 20.39
C LEU A 33 -20.73 3.89 20.13
N ILE A 34 -20.87 4.65 19.04
CA ILE A 34 -19.93 5.68 18.59
C ILE A 34 -20.60 7.04 18.69
N THR A 35 -20.47 7.68 19.86
CA THR A 35 -21.07 8.99 20.13
C THR A 35 -20.34 10.15 19.45
N ASP A 36 -19.04 9.98 19.16
CA ASP A 36 -18.26 10.97 18.41
C ASP A 36 -18.67 10.95 16.93
N LYS A 37 -19.25 12.07 16.49
CA LYS A 37 -19.74 12.23 15.11
C LYS A 37 -18.64 12.02 14.06
N LYS A 38 -17.41 12.47 14.31
CA LYS A 38 -16.29 12.33 13.36
C LYS A 38 -15.84 10.87 13.25
N LEU A 39 -15.80 10.15 14.38
CA LEU A 39 -15.47 8.73 14.38
C LEU A 39 -16.53 7.90 13.69
N LYS A 40 -17.80 8.26 13.86
CA LYS A 40 -18.92 7.62 13.17
C LYS A 40 -18.83 7.83 11.66
N GLU A 41 -18.68 9.07 11.20
CA GLU A 41 -18.51 9.38 9.77
C GLU A 41 -17.31 8.62 9.17
N ARG A 42 -16.20 8.52 9.93
CA ARG A 42 -15.02 7.75 9.51
C ARG A 42 -15.31 6.24 9.44
N TYR A 43 -16.06 5.69 10.39
CA TYR A 43 -16.49 4.29 10.35
C TYR A 43 -17.36 4.00 9.12
N GLU A 44 -18.37 4.83 8.87
CA GLU A 44 -19.30 4.65 7.76
C GLU A 44 -18.60 4.75 6.40
N TYR A 45 -17.59 5.62 6.28
CA TYR A 45 -16.87 5.84 5.03
C TYR A 45 -15.77 4.79 4.77
N ASN A 46 -14.96 4.47 5.79
CA ASN A 46 -13.76 3.63 5.63
C ASN A 46 -13.85 2.26 6.31
N GLY A 47 -14.75 2.10 7.29
CA GLY A 47 -14.79 0.95 8.16
C GLY A 47 -13.55 0.82 9.06
N LEU A 48 -13.41 -0.36 9.67
CA LEU A 48 -12.31 -0.72 10.56
C LEU A 48 -11.45 -1.80 9.94
N CYS A 49 -10.17 -1.78 10.25
CA CYS A 49 -9.24 -2.85 9.94
C CYS A 49 -9.46 -4.01 10.91
N LYS A 50 -9.63 -5.22 10.36
CA LYS A 50 -9.79 -6.44 11.16
C LYS A 50 -8.52 -6.87 11.89
N ILE A 51 -7.35 -6.41 11.44
CA ILE A 51 -6.04 -6.80 11.98
C ILE A 51 -5.65 -5.90 13.15
N CYS A 52 -5.61 -4.58 12.93
CA CYS A 52 -5.11 -3.62 13.93
C CYS A 52 -6.22 -2.86 14.67
N LYS A 53 -7.49 -3.12 14.34
CA LYS A 53 -8.68 -2.51 14.97
C LYS A 53 -8.80 -0.98 14.77
N GLN A 54 -7.93 -0.39 13.96
CA GLN A 54 -7.96 1.04 13.63
C GLN A 54 -8.93 1.31 12.49
N PHE A 55 -9.37 2.56 12.36
CA PHE A 55 -10.05 3.01 11.13
C PHE A 55 -9.15 2.82 9.92
N ASN A 56 -9.73 2.32 8.83
CA ASN A 56 -9.00 2.27 7.57
C ASN A 56 -8.76 3.69 7.03
N THR A 57 -7.76 3.82 6.17
CA THR A 57 -7.44 5.05 5.45
C THR A 57 -8.36 5.23 4.24
N SER A 58 -8.74 4.11 3.60
CA SER A 58 -9.83 4.03 2.60
C SER A 58 -10.62 2.72 2.80
N SER A 59 -11.72 2.53 2.06
CA SER A 59 -12.65 1.40 2.27
C SER A 59 -12.02 0.00 2.29
N TYR A 60 -10.86 -0.21 1.65
CA TYR A 60 -10.14 -1.49 1.64
C TYR A 60 -8.67 -1.37 2.08
N TYR A 61 -8.20 -0.17 2.44
CA TYR A 61 -6.79 0.09 2.70
C TYR A 61 -6.55 0.53 4.15
N CYS A 62 -5.80 -0.27 4.89
CA CYS A 62 -5.32 0.07 6.22
C CYS A 62 -3.86 0.50 6.19
N HIS A 63 -3.61 1.81 6.12
CA HIS A 63 -2.25 2.35 6.05
C HIS A 63 -1.34 1.89 7.21
N PRO A 64 -1.77 1.87 8.50
CA PRO A 64 -0.94 1.35 9.58
C PRO A 64 -0.49 -0.10 9.37
N CYS A 65 -1.39 -0.98 8.95
CA CYS A 65 -1.05 -2.39 8.70
C CYS A 65 -0.09 -2.54 7.51
N VAL A 66 -0.36 -1.83 6.42
CA VAL A 66 0.45 -1.90 5.20
C VAL A 66 1.85 -1.30 5.44
N SER A 67 1.92 -0.16 6.12
CA SER A 67 3.17 0.47 6.55
C SER A 67 3.99 -0.47 7.44
N ASN A 68 3.37 -1.09 8.44
CA ASN A 68 4.04 -2.08 9.28
C ASN A 68 4.52 -3.31 8.50
N HIS A 69 3.72 -3.82 7.56
CA HIS A 69 4.12 -4.92 6.68
C HIS A 69 5.37 -4.56 5.86
N PHE A 70 5.41 -3.36 5.26
CA PHE A 70 6.58 -2.88 4.53
C PHE A 70 7.81 -2.74 5.43
N GLN A 71 7.66 -2.11 6.61
CA GLN A 71 8.77 -1.95 7.57
C GLN A 71 9.40 -3.29 7.97
N GLN A 72 8.59 -4.33 8.16
CA GLN A 72 9.09 -5.66 8.49
C GLN A 72 9.88 -6.32 7.34
N ASN A 73 9.56 -5.95 6.10
CA ASN A 73 10.16 -6.49 4.88
C ASN A 73 11.34 -5.68 4.33
N PHE A 74 11.62 -4.47 4.81
CA PHE A 74 12.73 -3.63 4.30
C PHE A 74 14.11 -4.28 4.42
N LYS A 75 14.29 -5.22 5.34
CA LYS A 75 15.54 -5.98 5.50
C LYS A 75 15.66 -7.20 4.57
N ASN A 76 14.58 -7.56 3.86
CA ASN A 76 14.51 -8.79 3.07
C ASN A 76 14.88 -8.55 1.59
N TRP A 77 15.06 -7.30 1.17
CA TRP A 77 15.42 -6.94 -0.19
C TRP A 77 16.32 -5.69 -0.19
N THR A 78 17.09 -5.52 -1.26
CA THR A 78 17.84 -4.29 -1.53
C THR A 78 18.08 -4.20 -3.04
N SER A 79 18.04 -2.99 -3.58
CA SER A 79 18.46 -2.74 -4.97
C SER A 79 19.98 -2.72 -5.14
N GLY A 80 20.75 -2.77 -4.04
CA GLY A 80 22.18 -2.48 -4.04
C GLY A 80 22.51 -0.99 -4.10
N ASN A 81 21.50 -0.11 -4.23
CA ASN A 81 21.64 1.35 -4.23
C ASN A 81 20.81 1.95 -3.08
N HIS A 82 21.50 2.45 -2.05
CA HIS A 82 20.86 3.05 -0.87
C HIS A 82 19.87 4.19 -1.20
N VAL A 83 20.17 5.00 -2.21
CA VAL A 83 19.30 6.14 -2.59
C VAL A 83 17.97 5.64 -3.17
N VAL A 84 18.02 4.58 -3.97
CA VAL A 84 16.83 3.93 -4.53
C VAL A 84 16.04 3.23 -3.43
N ASP A 85 16.72 2.49 -2.55
CA ASP A 85 16.08 1.79 -1.43
C ASP A 85 15.34 2.79 -0.52
N GLU A 86 16.00 3.88 -0.12
CA GLU A 86 15.40 4.92 0.72
C GLU A 86 14.20 5.58 0.04
N PHE A 87 14.26 5.81 -1.29
CA PHE A 87 13.15 6.37 -2.05
C PHE A 87 11.94 5.43 -2.04
N ILE A 88 12.14 4.14 -2.36
CA ILE A 88 11.07 3.14 -2.40
C ILE A 88 10.45 2.97 -1.02
N GLN A 89 11.26 2.83 0.03
CA GLN A 89 10.77 2.70 1.41
C GLN A 89 9.92 3.93 1.80
N LYS A 90 10.40 5.15 1.52
CA LYS A 90 9.62 6.37 1.79
C LYS A 90 8.32 6.44 1.00
N ALA A 91 8.32 6.00 -0.27
CA ALA A 91 7.11 5.97 -1.09
C ALA A 91 6.09 4.97 -0.53
N GLN A 92 6.52 3.75 -0.19
CA GLN A 92 5.69 2.72 0.42
C GLN A 92 5.07 3.17 1.75
N LEU A 93 5.85 3.84 2.61
CA LEU A 93 5.36 4.41 3.88
C LEU A 93 4.44 5.63 3.70
N LYS A 94 4.35 6.22 2.51
CA LYS A 94 3.50 7.38 2.21
C LYS A 94 2.27 7.02 1.36
N ALA A 95 2.20 5.80 0.84
CA ALA A 95 1.09 5.34 0.01
C ALA A 95 -0.24 5.51 0.76
N LYS A 96 -1.23 6.12 0.10
CA LYS A 96 -2.52 6.47 0.72
C LYS A 96 -3.62 5.44 0.45
N ASP A 97 -3.42 4.63 -0.57
CA ASP A 97 -4.30 3.58 -1.06
C ASP A 97 -3.47 2.54 -1.84
N GLU A 98 -4.13 1.51 -2.35
CA GLU A 98 -3.53 0.40 -3.08
C GLU A 98 -2.90 0.83 -4.42
N ASP A 99 -3.51 1.80 -5.11
CA ASP A 99 -3.06 2.28 -6.42
C ASP A 99 -1.76 3.10 -6.32
N ASN A 100 -1.49 3.70 -5.16
CA ASN A 100 -0.29 4.50 -4.91
C ASN A 100 0.89 3.69 -4.34
N ILE A 101 0.78 2.37 -4.22
CA ILE A 101 1.86 1.53 -3.69
C ILE A 101 2.90 1.26 -4.78
N ILE A 102 4.17 1.55 -4.47
CA ILE A 102 5.31 1.06 -5.25
C ILE A 102 5.71 -0.31 -4.73
N GLU A 103 5.70 -1.32 -5.60
CA GLU A 103 6.18 -2.67 -5.28
C GLU A 103 7.64 -2.84 -5.74
N TRP A 104 8.46 -3.44 -4.89
CA TRP A 104 9.80 -3.91 -5.26
C TRP A 104 9.72 -5.36 -5.71
N ILE A 105 10.18 -5.63 -6.93
CA ILE A 105 10.18 -6.97 -7.53
C ILE A 105 11.61 -7.33 -7.92
N GLU A 106 12.11 -8.42 -7.35
CA GLU A 106 13.44 -8.96 -7.68
C GLU A 106 13.53 -9.38 -9.15
N TYR A 107 14.70 -9.15 -9.77
CA TYR A 107 14.86 -9.38 -11.20
C TYR A 107 14.68 -10.86 -11.60
N ASP A 108 15.01 -11.79 -10.70
CA ASP A 108 14.88 -13.24 -10.91
C ASP A 108 13.42 -13.74 -10.96
N LYS A 109 12.45 -12.86 -10.65
CA LYS A 109 11.02 -13.09 -10.85
C LYS A 109 10.55 -12.89 -12.29
N PHE A 110 11.42 -12.40 -13.17
CA PHE A 110 11.13 -12.23 -14.59
C PHE A 110 11.75 -13.34 -15.44
N GLU A 111 10.96 -13.90 -16.34
CA GLU A 111 11.35 -14.93 -17.30
C GLU A 111 11.13 -14.48 -18.74
N ASN A 112 11.75 -15.17 -19.68
CA ASN A 112 11.61 -14.92 -21.12
C ASN A 112 11.85 -13.43 -21.45
N VAL A 113 12.91 -12.86 -20.88
CA VAL A 113 13.27 -11.46 -21.06
C VAL A 113 13.83 -11.28 -22.47
N GLU A 114 13.03 -10.67 -23.34
CA GLU A 114 13.35 -10.48 -24.75
C GLU A 114 13.46 -8.99 -25.07
N TYR A 115 14.48 -8.61 -25.84
CA TYR A 115 14.66 -7.25 -26.32
C TYR A 115 13.44 -6.78 -27.13
N LEU A 116 12.99 -5.56 -26.87
CA LEU A 116 11.89 -4.93 -27.61
C LEU A 116 12.38 -3.73 -28.42
N ALA A 117 12.97 -2.74 -27.76
CA ALA A 117 13.42 -1.51 -28.39
C ALA A 117 14.44 -0.77 -27.51
N LYS A 118 15.26 0.09 -28.12
CA LYS A 118 16.13 1.05 -27.41
C LYS A 118 15.74 2.47 -27.79
N GLY A 119 15.67 3.38 -26.82
CA GLY A 119 15.33 4.77 -27.08
C GLY A 119 15.39 5.65 -25.83
N GLY A 120 15.63 6.95 -26.03
CA GLY A 120 15.81 7.91 -24.93
C GLY A 120 16.87 7.43 -23.92
N PHE A 121 16.50 7.38 -22.64
CA PHE A 121 17.40 7.04 -21.53
C PHE A 121 17.45 5.55 -21.18
N GLY A 122 17.00 4.64 -22.05
CA GLY A 122 17.02 3.22 -21.71
C GLY A 122 16.76 2.23 -22.84
N THR A 123 16.77 0.96 -22.45
CA THR A 123 16.43 -0.18 -23.30
C THR A 123 15.21 -0.89 -22.71
N THR A 124 14.22 -1.15 -23.55
CA THR A 124 12.96 -1.80 -23.18
C THR A 124 12.99 -3.27 -23.60
N PHE A 125 12.51 -4.13 -22.72
CA PHE A 125 12.35 -5.56 -22.90
C PHE A 125 10.89 -5.93 -22.63
N LYS A 126 10.42 -7.03 -23.20
CA LYS A 126 9.20 -7.70 -22.76
C LYS A 126 9.62 -8.89 -21.88
N ALA A 127 8.84 -9.18 -20.85
CA ALA A 127 9.09 -10.30 -19.96
C ALA A 127 7.79 -10.90 -19.43
N VAL A 128 7.88 -12.12 -18.91
CA VAL A 128 6.82 -12.76 -18.14
C VAL A 128 7.18 -12.59 -16.66
N TRP A 129 6.30 -11.95 -15.88
CA TRP A 129 6.44 -11.94 -14.42
C TRP A 129 5.82 -13.23 -13.86
N LYS A 130 6.60 -14.03 -13.12
CA LYS A 130 6.15 -15.34 -12.60
C LYS A 130 4.83 -15.27 -11.82
N ASP A 131 4.66 -14.21 -11.04
CA ASP A 131 3.53 -14.03 -10.14
C ASP A 131 2.46 -13.08 -10.73
N GLY A 132 2.58 -12.68 -12.01
CA GLY A 132 1.74 -11.62 -12.58
C GLY A 132 1.61 -11.62 -14.11
N PRO A 133 1.16 -10.50 -14.70
CA PRO A 133 0.95 -10.40 -16.14
C PRO A 133 2.27 -10.34 -16.93
N LYS A 134 2.16 -10.38 -18.26
CA LYS A 134 3.29 -9.99 -19.13
C LYS A 134 3.57 -8.51 -18.95
N VAL A 135 4.84 -8.16 -18.83
CA VAL A 135 5.29 -6.80 -18.52
C VAL A 135 6.30 -6.27 -19.54
N ALA A 136 6.43 -4.96 -19.60
CA ALA A 136 7.53 -4.29 -20.26
C ALA A 136 8.54 -3.82 -19.20
N LEU A 137 9.79 -4.29 -19.28
CA LEU A 137 10.87 -3.88 -18.39
C LEU A 137 11.66 -2.78 -19.08
N LYS A 138 11.87 -1.64 -18.41
CA LYS A 138 12.71 -0.55 -18.92
C LYS A 138 13.99 -0.47 -18.11
N CYS A 139 15.11 -0.89 -18.71
CA CYS A 139 16.44 -0.76 -18.14
C CYS A 139 17.01 0.62 -18.48
N LEU A 140 17.27 1.44 -17.46
CA LEU A 140 17.82 2.78 -17.63
C LEU A 140 19.33 2.73 -17.87
N HIS A 141 19.83 3.55 -18.80
CA HIS A 141 21.26 3.75 -18.98
C HIS A 141 21.86 4.41 -17.73
N ASN A 142 23.05 3.97 -17.31
CA ASN A 142 23.73 4.44 -16.09
C ASN A 142 22.89 4.27 -14.81
N SER A 143 22.13 3.17 -14.70
CA SER A 143 21.29 2.87 -13.53
C SER A 143 22.06 2.74 -12.22
N GLN A 144 23.36 2.46 -12.29
CA GLN A 144 24.24 2.42 -11.12
C GLN A 144 24.54 3.82 -10.56
N ASP A 145 24.41 4.87 -11.38
CA ASP A 145 24.67 6.27 -11.02
C ASP A 145 23.38 7.03 -10.69
N ILE A 146 22.28 6.33 -10.36
CA ILE A 146 21.02 6.99 -9.98
C ILE A 146 21.23 7.82 -8.72
N THR A 147 21.04 9.13 -8.86
CA THR A 147 21.09 10.10 -7.77
C THR A 147 19.69 10.47 -7.29
N ALA A 148 19.61 11.10 -6.12
CA ALA A 148 18.34 11.59 -5.58
C ALA A 148 17.66 12.60 -6.52
N ASP A 149 18.43 13.34 -7.33
CA ASP A 149 17.89 14.34 -8.26
C ASP A 149 17.14 13.69 -9.43
N PHE A 150 17.53 12.47 -9.83
CA PHE A 150 16.79 11.70 -10.82
C PHE A 150 15.39 11.30 -10.31
N LEU A 151 15.29 10.98 -9.02
CA LEU A 151 14.07 10.46 -8.38
C LEU A 151 13.11 11.54 -7.86
N LYS A 152 13.52 12.81 -7.85
CA LYS A 152 12.73 13.95 -7.31
C LYS A 152 11.90 14.72 -8.35
N LYS A 153 11.82 14.23 -9.59
CA LYS A 153 11.09 14.91 -10.67
C LYS A 153 9.57 14.89 -10.50
#